data_AF-A0A929RG17-F1
#
_entry.id   AF-A0A929RG17-F1
#
_cell.length_a   1.000
_cell.length_b   1.000
_cell.length_c   1.000
_cell.angle_alpha   90.00
_cell.angle_beta   90.00
_cell.angle_gamma   90.00
#
_symmetry.space_group_name_H-M   'P 1'
#
loop_
_entity.id
_entity.type
_entity.pdbx_description
1 polymer ?
#
loop_
_entity_poly.entity_id
_entity_poly.type
_entity_poly.pdbx_seq_one_letter_code
_entity_poly.pdbx_strand_id
1 'polypeptide(L)'
;KIIRECVRAFDALPLRDIPRKPRVGLVGEILVKFHPDANNHAVDVIEAEGCEAELPGLMQFFHNSVATAAWDKENLGIDGKQRYIMPIVLWALKKYEKPVHRAFAATNGKFEPHRPIEEMIERSQDIARLGNQAGEGWYLTAEMVDMIEHGCPNIICAQPFACLPNHVVGKGMFRALRTRYPEANIVAVDYDPGASEVNQLNRIKLMLATALQDPQARDSEVLQLVDVEEPASCGGSGSVMLGMPTIPTRRAAFR
;
A
#
# COMPACT_ATOMS: atom_id res chain seq x y z
N LYS A 1 10.77 23.16 -15.91
CA LYS A 1 11.26 22.75 -17.25
C LYS A 1 11.57 21.25 -17.25
N ILE A 2 12.52 20.81 -16.43
CA ILE A 2 12.95 19.40 -16.27
C ILE A 2 11.78 18.41 -16.12
N ILE A 3 10.90 18.58 -15.11
CA ILE A 3 9.76 17.68 -14.87
C ILE A 3 8.92 17.43 -16.13
N ARG A 4 8.57 18.50 -16.86
CA ARG A 4 7.75 18.41 -18.07
C ARG A 4 8.48 17.66 -19.18
N GLU A 5 9.78 17.88 -19.31
CA GLU A 5 10.61 17.19 -20.31
C GLU A 5 10.74 15.70 -20.00
N CYS A 6 10.95 15.34 -18.72
CA CYS A 6 10.98 13.95 -18.27
C CYS A 6 9.64 13.25 -18.53
N VAL A 7 8.53 13.81 -18.06
CA VAL A 7 7.19 13.22 -18.26
C VAL A 7 6.88 13.05 -19.73
N ARG A 8 7.16 14.05 -20.57
CA ARG A 8 6.97 13.95 -22.03
C ARG A 8 7.83 12.85 -22.65
N ALA A 9 9.07 12.67 -22.18
CA ALA A 9 9.96 11.63 -22.70
C ALA A 9 9.42 10.22 -22.39
N PHE A 10 8.95 9.98 -21.17
CA PHE A 10 8.32 8.71 -20.79
C PHE A 10 6.94 8.51 -21.44
N ASP A 11 6.18 9.57 -21.62
CA ASP A 11 4.87 9.54 -22.31
C ASP A 11 5.02 9.12 -23.78
N ALA A 12 6.10 9.56 -24.44
CA ALA A 12 6.40 9.22 -25.82
C ALA A 12 6.90 7.78 -26.03
N LEU A 13 7.22 7.03 -24.97
CA LEU A 13 7.63 5.63 -25.11
C LEU A 13 6.47 4.77 -25.63
N PRO A 14 6.71 3.93 -26.66
CA PRO A 14 5.68 3.08 -27.22
C PRO A 14 5.19 2.07 -26.17
N LEU A 15 3.86 1.95 -26.05
CA LEU A 15 3.24 0.96 -25.19
C LEU A 15 3.17 -0.39 -25.91
N ARG A 16 3.35 -1.47 -25.15
CA ARG A 16 3.15 -2.83 -25.65
C ARG A 16 1.66 -3.14 -25.61
N ASP A 17 1.13 -3.70 -26.68
CA ASP A 17 -0.25 -4.19 -26.74
C ASP A 17 -0.32 -5.60 -26.10
N ILE A 18 -0.24 -5.64 -24.78
CA ILE A 18 -0.34 -6.85 -23.97
C ILE A 18 -1.26 -6.61 -22.78
N PRO A 19 -1.91 -7.65 -22.23
CA PRO A 19 -2.62 -7.54 -20.96
C PRO A 19 -1.70 -6.99 -19.87
N ARG A 20 -2.25 -6.14 -18.99
CA ARG A 20 -1.48 -5.62 -17.86
C ARG A 20 -1.07 -6.77 -16.96
N LYS A 21 0.22 -6.80 -16.60
CA LYS A 21 0.78 -7.79 -15.68
C LYS A 21 0.21 -7.58 -14.27
N PRO A 22 0.18 -8.61 -13.41
CA PRO A 22 -0.15 -8.42 -12.01
C PRO A 22 0.80 -7.38 -11.38
N ARG A 23 0.22 -6.41 -10.69
CA ARG A 23 0.99 -5.38 -9.96
C ARG A 23 1.33 -5.87 -8.56
N VAL A 24 2.55 -5.57 -8.15
CA VAL A 24 3.11 -5.94 -6.85
C VAL A 24 3.75 -4.71 -6.23
N GLY A 25 3.15 -4.26 -5.13
CA GLY A 25 3.58 -3.09 -4.40
C GLY A 25 4.72 -3.42 -3.44
N LEU A 26 5.72 -2.55 -3.35
CA LEU A 26 6.78 -2.63 -2.35
C LEU A 26 6.61 -1.49 -1.35
N VAL A 27 6.17 -1.83 -0.14
CA VAL A 27 5.98 -0.89 0.98
C VAL A 27 6.89 -1.25 2.14
N GLY A 28 6.85 -0.45 3.20
CA GLY A 28 7.64 -0.67 4.41
C GLY A 28 8.65 0.43 4.61
N GLU A 29 9.74 0.09 5.29
CA GLU A 29 10.70 1.08 5.77
C GLU A 29 11.37 1.83 4.62
N ILE A 30 11.54 3.14 4.77
CA ILE A 30 12.01 4.05 3.71
C ILE A 30 13.31 3.62 3.02
N LEU A 31 14.35 3.26 3.78
CA LEU A 31 15.60 2.83 3.17
C LEU A 31 15.42 1.49 2.46
N VAL A 32 14.80 0.51 3.12
CA VAL A 32 14.63 -0.84 2.57
C VAL A 32 13.73 -0.82 1.32
N LYS A 33 12.66 -0.01 1.27
CA LYS A 33 11.79 0.02 0.07
C LYS A 33 12.45 0.69 -1.14
N PHE A 34 13.30 1.71 -0.96
CA PHE A 34 13.86 2.49 -2.07
C PHE A 34 15.30 2.10 -2.46
N HIS A 35 16.08 1.50 -1.56
CA HIS A 35 17.47 1.16 -1.84
C HIS A 35 17.59 -0.30 -2.33
N PRO A 36 18.03 -0.56 -3.58
CA PRO A 36 18.08 -1.92 -4.14
C PRO A 36 18.91 -2.89 -3.30
N ASP A 37 20.10 -2.47 -2.83
CA ASP A 37 20.95 -3.35 -2.01
C ASP A 37 20.37 -3.63 -0.63
N ALA A 38 19.46 -2.79 -0.12
CA ALA A 38 18.84 -2.99 1.19
C ALA A 38 17.69 -4.01 1.14
N ASN A 39 17.11 -4.25 -0.04
CA ASN A 39 16.05 -5.22 -0.27
C ASN A 39 16.46 -6.37 -1.19
N ASN A 40 17.77 -6.60 -1.37
CA ASN A 40 18.29 -7.64 -2.25
C ASN A 40 17.62 -7.63 -3.63
N HIS A 41 17.48 -6.45 -4.22
CA HIS A 41 16.93 -6.25 -5.55
C HIS A 41 15.49 -6.79 -5.72
N ALA A 42 14.63 -6.57 -4.73
CA ALA A 42 13.26 -7.08 -4.72
C ALA A 42 12.45 -6.70 -5.99
N VAL A 43 12.68 -5.49 -6.52
CA VAL A 43 12.07 -5.01 -7.77
C VAL A 43 12.45 -5.90 -8.95
N ASP A 44 13.74 -6.22 -9.09
CA ASP A 44 14.24 -7.08 -10.17
C ASP A 44 13.63 -8.48 -10.09
N VAL A 45 13.46 -9.01 -8.88
CA VAL A 45 12.79 -10.30 -8.65
C VAL A 45 11.33 -10.26 -9.09
N ILE A 46 10.58 -9.22 -8.70
CA ILE A 46 9.17 -9.04 -9.09
C ILE A 46 9.04 -9.00 -10.62
N GLU A 47 9.87 -8.20 -11.29
CA GLU A 47 9.82 -8.01 -12.73
C GLU A 47 10.27 -9.27 -13.50
N ALA A 48 11.27 -9.99 -12.99
CA ALA A 48 11.78 -11.24 -13.57
C ALA A 48 10.73 -12.37 -13.52
N GLU A 49 9.90 -12.40 -12.48
CA GLU A 49 8.78 -13.34 -12.36
C GLU A 49 7.53 -12.91 -13.16
N GLY A 50 7.65 -11.85 -13.96
CA GLY A 50 6.61 -11.45 -14.91
C GLY A 50 5.55 -10.49 -14.35
N CYS A 51 5.78 -9.89 -13.19
CA CYS A 51 4.90 -8.90 -12.58
C CYS A 51 5.35 -7.45 -12.89
N GLU A 52 4.49 -6.47 -12.56
CA GLU A 52 4.80 -5.04 -12.56
C GLU A 52 5.11 -4.60 -11.13
N ALA A 53 6.32 -4.11 -10.87
CA ALA A 53 6.69 -3.59 -9.56
C ALA A 53 6.18 -2.15 -9.38
N GLU A 54 5.57 -1.87 -8.23
CA GLU A 54 5.05 -0.55 -7.89
C GLU A 54 5.63 -0.07 -6.57
N LEU A 55 6.16 1.16 -6.57
CA LEU A 55 6.64 1.81 -5.36
C LEU A 55 5.78 3.04 -5.04
N PRO A 56 5.46 3.28 -3.76
CA PRO A 56 4.84 4.54 -3.34
C PRO A 56 5.73 5.74 -3.67
N GLY A 57 5.10 6.91 -3.80
CA GLY A 57 5.83 8.16 -3.97
C GLY A 57 6.58 8.57 -2.70
N LEU A 58 7.83 9.01 -2.86
CA LEU A 58 8.65 9.49 -1.73
C LEU A 58 8.07 10.79 -1.10
N MET A 59 7.33 11.60 -1.87
CA MET A 59 6.79 12.86 -1.36
C MET A 59 5.70 12.66 -0.30
N GLN A 60 4.92 11.59 -0.41
CA GLN A 60 3.84 11.24 0.51
C GLN A 60 4.40 10.91 1.91
N PHE A 61 5.60 10.31 1.97
CA PHE A 61 6.33 10.12 3.22
C PHE A 61 6.63 11.44 3.93
N PHE A 62 7.05 12.48 3.19
CA PHE A 62 7.27 13.81 3.78
C PHE A 62 5.97 14.51 4.18
N HIS A 63 4.86 14.25 3.48
CA HIS A 63 3.55 14.76 3.89
C HIS A 63 3.09 14.17 5.22
N ASN A 64 3.30 12.86 5.43
CA ASN A 64 2.97 12.19 6.69
C ASN A 64 3.60 12.92 7.90
N SER A 65 4.89 13.26 7.83
CA SER A 65 5.60 13.92 8.94
C SER A 65 5.02 15.27 9.37
N VAL A 66 4.19 15.90 8.54
CA VAL A 66 3.58 17.21 8.83
C VAL A 66 2.05 17.16 8.94
N ALA A 67 1.42 16.03 8.62
CA ALA A 67 -0.04 15.90 8.55
C ALA A 67 -0.70 15.67 9.92
N THR A 68 0.05 15.31 10.97
CA THR A 68 -0.49 14.92 12.28
C THR A 68 -0.59 16.06 13.29
N ALA A 69 -0.02 17.23 13.01
CA ALA A 69 0.11 18.31 14.00
C ALA A 69 -1.23 18.83 14.55
N ALA A 70 -2.31 18.79 13.76
CA ALA A 70 -3.65 19.14 14.25
C ALA A 70 -4.19 18.08 15.22
N TRP A 71 -3.98 16.80 14.90
CA TRP A 71 -4.39 15.67 15.72
C TRP A 71 -3.64 15.64 17.05
N ASP A 72 -2.33 15.90 17.05
CA ASP A 72 -1.48 15.93 18.26
C ASP A 72 -1.96 16.96 19.27
N LYS A 73 -2.38 18.13 18.79
CA LYS A 73 -2.95 19.14 19.66
C LYS A 73 -4.28 18.67 20.26
N GLU A 74 -5.20 18.22 19.40
CA GLU A 74 -6.56 17.88 19.82
C GLU A 74 -6.59 16.68 20.78
N ASN A 75 -5.72 15.70 20.58
CA ASN A 75 -5.77 14.42 21.27
C ASN A 75 -4.66 14.24 22.32
N LEU A 76 -3.49 14.84 22.13
CA LEU A 76 -2.35 14.72 23.06
C LEU A 76 -2.09 16.02 23.84
N GLY A 77 -2.79 17.11 23.52
CA GLY A 77 -2.56 18.42 24.15
C GLY A 77 -1.17 18.99 23.87
N ILE A 78 -0.50 18.52 22.81
CA ILE A 78 0.81 19.03 22.41
C ILE A 78 0.61 20.43 21.83
N ASP A 79 0.85 21.43 22.66
CA ASP A 79 0.76 22.83 22.29
C ASP A 79 2.12 23.37 21.81
N GLY A 80 2.08 24.24 20.80
CA GLY A 80 3.28 24.86 20.26
C GLY A 80 3.04 25.57 18.93
N LYS A 81 4.07 26.27 18.44
CA LYS A 81 4.01 26.94 17.12
C LYS A 81 3.87 25.95 15.96
N GLN A 82 4.24 24.68 16.16
CA GLN A 82 4.19 23.64 15.14
C GLN A 82 2.78 23.44 14.55
N ARG A 83 1.71 23.57 15.34
CA ARG A 83 0.33 23.47 14.85
C ARG A 83 -0.01 24.45 13.71
N TYR A 84 0.66 25.60 13.69
CA TYR A 84 0.47 26.61 12.65
C TYR A 84 1.49 26.47 11.53
N ILE A 85 2.70 26.01 11.84
CA ILE A 85 3.78 25.86 10.88
C ILE A 85 3.57 24.63 9.99
N MET A 86 3.18 23.48 10.55
CA MET A 86 3.08 22.22 9.79
C MET A 86 2.04 22.26 8.65
N PRO A 87 0.84 22.86 8.81
CA PRO A 87 -0.07 23.05 7.68
C PRO A 87 0.51 23.95 6.58
N ILE A 88 1.30 24.95 6.94
CA ILE A 88 1.98 25.84 5.97
C ILE A 88 3.07 25.05 5.23
N VAL A 89 3.82 24.20 5.94
CA VAL A 89 4.82 23.31 5.33
C VAL A 89 4.14 22.33 4.37
N LEU A 90 3.05 21.69 4.78
CA LEU A 90 2.26 20.80 3.92
C LEU A 90 1.74 21.53 2.67
N TRP A 91 1.23 22.74 2.84
CA TRP A 91 0.82 23.58 1.70
C TRP A 91 1.99 23.88 0.76
N ALA A 92 3.18 24.17 1.29
CA ALA A 92 4.38 24.45 0.51
C ALA A 92 4.87 23.21 -0.25
N LEU A 93 4.86 22.02 0.37
CA LEU A 93 5.19 20.75 -0.28
C LEU A 93 4.21 20.46 -1.44
N LYS A 94 2.90 20.56 -1.19
CA LYS A 94 1.88 20.44 -2.24
C LYS A 94 2.03 21.46 -3.36
N LYS A 95 2.45 22.69 -3.01
CA LYS A 95 2.73 23.74 -4.01
C LYS A 95 3.91 23.35 -4.89
N TYR A 96 4.93 22.74 -4.32
CA TYR A 96 6.12 22.25 -5.02
C TYR A 96 5.80 21.10 -5.98
N GLU A 97 4.80 20.26 -5.68
CA GLU A 97 4.36 19.16 -6.54
C GLU A 97 3.44 19.57 -7.70
N LYS A 98 2.83 20.77 -7.67
CA LYS A 98 1.93 21.23 -8.74
C LYS A 98 2.48 21.08 -10.17
N PRO A 99 3.77 21.33 -10.45
CA PRO A 99 4.34 21.09 -11.77
C PRO A 99 4.29 19.61 -12.20
N VAL A 100 4.45 18.65 -11.26
CA VAL A 100 4.32 17.20 -11.52
C VAL A 100 2.89 16.88 -11.88
N HIS A 101 1.92 17.31 -11.08
CA HIS A 101 0.49 17.03 -11.32
C HIS A 101 0.03 17.62 -12.66
N ARG A 102 0.49 18.82 -13.01
CA ARG A 102 0.20 19.43 -14.32
C ARG A 102 0.83 18.66 -15.48
N ALA A 103 1.99 18.03 -15.26
CA ALA A 103 2.64 17.24 -16.29
C ALA A 103 1.90 15.90 -16.49
N PHE A 104 1.51 15.21 -15.41
CA PHE A 104 0.71 13.98 -15.47
C PHE A 104 -0.68 14.22 -16.08
N ALA A 105 -1.34 15.33 -15.73
CA ALA A 105 -2.62 15.68 -16.34
C ALA A 105 -2.56 15.86 -17.87
N ALA A 106 -1.36 16.11 -18.42
CA ALA A 106 -1.16 16.25 -19.86
C ALA A 106 -0.94 14.92 -20.60
N THR A 107 -0.83 13.79 -19.89
CA THR A 107 -0.52 12.46 -20.47
C THR A 107 -1.76 11.58 -20.64
N ASN A 108 -2.95 12.17 -20.69
CA ASN A 108 -4.23 11.49 -20.96
C ASN A 108 -4.45 10.20 -20.12
N GLY A 109 -4.09 10.23 -18.84
CA GLY A 109 -4.29 9.10 -17.91
C GLY A 109 -3.19 8.04 -17.91
N LYS A 110 -2.11 8.21 -18.69
CA LYS A 110 -0.94 7.30 -18.65
C LYS A 110 -0.21 7.31 -17.31
N PHE A 111 -0.13 8.47 -16.65
CA PHE A 111 0.48 8.62 -15.33
C PHE A 111 -0.57 9.10 -14.33
N GLU A 112 -0.60 8.45 -13.18
CA GLU A 112 -1.51 8.76 -12.10
C GLU A 112 -0.77 9.57 -11.02
N PRO A 113 -1.31 10.72 -10.59
CA PRO A 113 -0.76 11.43 -9.44
C PRO A 113 -1.06 10.64 -8.16
N HIS A 114 -0.15 10.72 -7.20
CA HIS A 114 -0.37 10.15 -5.88
C HIS A 114 -1.60 10.76 -5.21
N ARG A 115 -2.28 9.95 -4.39
CA ARG A 115 -3.41 10.41 -3.59
C ARG A 115 -2.99 11.50 -2.59
N PRO A 116 -3.82 12.54 -2.37
CA PRO A 116 -3.58 13.50 -1.30
C PRO A 116 -3.51 12.83 0.08
N ILE A 117 -2.60 13.31 0.94
CA ILE A 117 -2.38 12.72 2.27
C ILE A 117 -3.65 12.75 3.14
N GLU A 118 -4.51 13.76 2.98
CA GLU A 118 -5.76 13.86 3.74
C GLU A 118 -6.74 12.74 3.38
N GLU A 119 -6.82 12.38 2.09
CA GLU A 119 -7.63 11.25 1.67
C GLU A 119 -7.03 9.93 2.17
N MET A 120 -5.69 9.79 2.14
CA MET A 120 -5.02 8.63 2.73
C MET A 120 -5.35 8.47 4.22
N ILE A 121 -5.36 9.57 4.99
CA ILE A 121 -5.79 9.58 6.39
C ILE A 121 -7.22 9.08 6.51
N GLU A 122 -8.16 9.66 5.78
CA GLU A 122 -9.58 9.29 5.85
C GLU A 122 -9.81 7.81 5.51
N ARG A 123 -9.12 7.29 4.49
CA ARG A 123 -9.26 5.90 4.03
C ARG A 123 -8.70 4.88 5.02
N SER A 124 -7.75 5.25 5.90
CA SER A 124 -7.10 4.32 6.82
C SER A 124 -7.71 4.27 8.23
N GLN A 125 -8.61 5.20 8.59
CA GLN A 125 -9.02 5.42 10.00
C GLN A 125 -9.71 4.22 10.69
N ASP A 126 -10.38 3.35 9.94
CA ASP A 126 -11.03 2.14 10.43
C ASP A 126 -10.05 0.96 10.63
N ILE A 127 -8.84 1.05 10.05
CA ILE A 127 -7.77 0.05 10.23
C ILE A 127 -6.71 0.59 11.20
N ALA A 128 -6.01 1.65 10.81
CA ALA A 128 -4.98 2.29 11.60
C ALA A 128 -5.31 3.78 11.76
N ARG A 129 -5.74 4.14 12.97
CA ARG A 129 -6.09 5.52 13.33
C ARG A 129 -4.85 6.42 13.32
N LEU A 130 -5.09 7.70 13.05
CA LEU A 130 -4.04 8.73 12.94
C LEU A 130 -3.15 8.86 14.18
N GLY A 131 -3.64 8.46 15.37
CA GLY A 131 -2.85 8.47 16.60
C GLY A 131 -1.70 7.46 16.65
N ASN A 132 -1.71 6.47 15.76
CA ASN A 132 -0.60 5.54 15.62
C ASN A 132 0.52 6.19 14.80
N GLN A 133 1.35 7.00 15.44
CA GLN A 133 2.35 7.85 14.74
C GLN A 133 3.80 7.38 14.92
N ALA A 134 4.03 6.27 15.62
CA ALA A 134 5.39 5.76 15.81
C ALA A 134 5.98 5.32 14.46
N GLY A 135 7.07 5.98 14.04
CA GLY A 135 7.69 5.76 12.72
C GLY A 135 6.71 6.02 11.58
N GLU A 136 6.52 5.04 10.69
CA GLU A 136 5.54 5.12 9.61
C GLU A 136 4.12 4.75 10.04
N GLY A 137 3.92 4.23 11.26
CA GLY A 137 2.63 4.05 11.94
C GLY A 137 1.40 3.85 11.03
N TRP A 138 0.44 4.77 11.14
CA TRP A 138 -0.79 4.82 10.35
C TRP A 138 -0.53 4.94 8.83
N TYR A 139 0.55 5.62 8.45
CA TYR A 139 0.87 5.94 7.07
C TYR A 139 1.25 4.68 6.28
N LEU A 140 1.98 3.73 6.88
CA LEU A 140 2.27 2.45 6.24
C LEU A 140 0.98 1.68 5.86
N THR A 141 0.00 1.66 6.76
CA THR A 141 -1.31 1.06 6.48
C THR A 141 -2.03 1.84 5.39
N ALA A 142 -1.96 3.17 5.42
CA ALA A 142 -2.57 4.02 4.39
C ALA A 142 -1.94 3.81 3.00
N GLU A 143 -0.62 3.61 2.90
CA GLU A 143 0.07 3.23 1.66
C GLU A 143 -0.46 1.89 1.12
N MET A 144 -0.64 0.90 1.99
CA MET A 144 -1.22 -0.41 1.59
C MET A 144 -2.66 -0.26 1.08
N VAL A 145 -3.49 0.51 1.79
CA VAL A 145 -4.87 0.80 1.37
C VAL A 145 -4.90 1.51 0.01
N ASP A 146 -4.03 2.50 -0.17
CA ASP A 146 -3.93 3.26 -1.40
C ASP A 146 -3.55 2.38 -2.60
N MET A 147 -2.55 1.51 -2.42
CA MET A 147 -2.13 0.54 -3.44
C MET A 147 -3.25 -0.43 -3.83
N ILE A 148 -3.94 -1.01 -2.84
CA ILE A 148 -5.03 -1.96 -3.10
C ILE A 148 -6.14 -1.27 -3.91
N GLU A 149 -6.55 -0.06 -3.50
CA GLU A 149 -7.60 0.71 -4.19
C GLU A 149 -7.22 1.14 -5.61
N HIS A 150 -5.93 1.34 -5.88
CA HIS A 150 -5.43 1.64 -7.22
C HIS A 150 -5.11 0.37 -8.03
N GLY A 151 -5.54 -0.81 -7.60
CA GLY A 151 -5.42 -2.06 -8.37
C GLY A 151 -4.06 -2.75 -8.22
N CYS A 152 -3.37 -2.52 -7.11
CA CYS A 152 -2.16 -3.23 -6.70
C CYS A 152 -2.38 -4.00 -5.38
N PRO A 153 -3.18 -5.09 -5.41
CA PRO A 153 -3.55 -5.81 -4.19
C PRO A 153 -2.46 -6.76 -3.67
N ASN A 154 -1.46 -7.08 -4.49
CA ASN A 154 -0.31 -7.88 -4.06
C ASN A 154 0.74 -6.95 -3.46
N ILE A 155 1.12 -7.14 -2.20
CA ILE A 155 2.00 -6.20 -1.50
C ILE A 155 3.09 -6.95 -0.73
N ILE A 156 4.33 -6.51 -0.93
CA ILE A 156 5.50 -6.90 -0.14
C ILE A 156 5.77 -5.79 0.86
N CYS A 157 5.61 -6.09 2.15
CA CYS A 157 6.05 -5.24 3.24
C CYS A 157 7.51 -5.57 3.58
N ALA A 158 8.42 -4.76 3.06
CA ALA A 158 9.86 -4.86 3.29
C ALA A 158 10.21 -4.22 4.65
N GLN A 159 10.76 -4.99 5.57
CA GLN A 159 11.06 -4.49 6.91
C GLN A 159 12.44 -4.96 7.37
N PRO A 160 13.17 -4.12 8.10
CA PRO A 160 14.32 -4.56 8.87
C PRO A 160 13.89 -5.09 10.24
N PHE A 161 14.83 -5.71 10.94
CA PHE A 161 14.68 -6.29 12.25
C PHE A 161 14.36 -5.19 13.24
N ALA A 162 13.46 -5.49 14.16
CA ALA A 162 13.02 -4.56 15.20
C ALA A 162 12.43 -3.22 14.69
N CYS A 163 12.05 -3.13 13.41
CA CYS A 163 11.23 -2.02 12.91
C CYS A 163 9.81 -2.12 13.49
N LEU A 164 9.61 -1.61 14.70
CA LEU A 164 8.33 -1.64 15.41
C LEU A 164 7.14 -1.15 14.56
N PRO A 165 7.26 -0.08 13.75
CA PRO A 165 6.18 0.32 12.85
C PRO A 165 5.76 -0.82 11.90
N ASN A 166 6.69 -1.52 11.27
CA ASN A 166 6.36 -2.60 10.34
C ASN A 166 5.91 -3.87 11.06
N HIS A 167 6.55 -4.24 12.17
CA HIS A 167 6.23 -5.48 12.89
C HIS A 167 4.91 -5.36 13.69
N VAL A 168 4.63 -4.21 14.29
CA VAL A 168 3.41 -3.99 15.07
C VAL A 168 2.29 -3.49 14.18
N VAL A 169 2.53 -2.45 13.38
CA VAL A 169 1.47 -1.82 12.58
C VAL A 169 1.35 -2.49 11.23
N GLY A 170 2.45 -2.68 10.49
CA GLY A 170 2.42 -3.37 9.20
C GLY A 170 1.79 -4.77 9.30
N LYS A 171 2.52 -5.72 9.90
CA LYS A 171 2.05 -7.11 10.08
C LYS A 171 0.77 -7.19 10.91
N GLY A 172 0.65 -6.40 11.97
CA GLY A 172 -0.54 -6.42 12.83
C GLY A 172 -1.83 -6.01 12.12
N MET A 173 -1.76 -5.13 11.11
CA MET A 173 -2.92 -4.68 10.35
C MET A 173 -3.28 -5.60 9.17
N PHE A 174 -2.46 -6.60 8.81
CA PHE A 174 -2.72 -7.48 7.67
C PHE A 174 -4.08 -8.18 7.74
N ARG A 175 -4.51 -8.62 8.93
CA ARG A 175 -5.83 -9.25 9.09
C ARG A 175 -6.94 -8.27 8.77
N ALA A 176 -6.90 -7.06 9.32
CA ALA A 176 -7.90 -6.02 9.08
C ALA A 176 -7.92 -5.59 7.60
N LEU A 177 -6.74 -5.46 6.97
CA LEU A 177 -6.62 -5.21 5.54
C LEU A 177 -7.29 -6.30 4.71
N ARG A 178 -7.02 -7.58 4.97
CA ARG A 178 -7.66 -8.71 4.26
C ARG A 178 -9.16 -8.84 4.53
N THR A 179 -9.62 -8.46 5.73
CA THR A 179 -11.05 -8.43 6.03
C THR A 179 -11.77 -7.35 5.21
N ARG A 180 -11.14 -6.18 5.02
CA ARG A 180 -11.71 -5.10 4.23
C ARG A 180 -11.52 -5.30 2.72
N TYR A 181 -10.40 -5.90 2.32
CA TYR A 181 -10.00 -6.16 0.95
C TYR A 181 -9.66 -7.65 0.81
N PRO A 182 -10.64 -8.53 0.57
CA PRO A 182 -10.42 -9.97 0.44
C PRO A 182 -9.41 -10.36 -0.65
N GLU A 183 -9.25 -9.52 -1.66
CA GLU A 183 -8.28 -9.67 -2.75
C GLU A 183 -6.83 -9.40 -2.33
N ALA A 184 -6.60 -8.82 -1.14
CA ALA A 184 -5.28 -8.37 -0.70
C ALA A 184 -4.34 -9.56 -0.40
N ASN A 185 -3.29 -9.68 -1.21
CA ASN A 185 -2.24 -10.67 -1.08
C ASN A 185 -0.98 -10.02 -0.51
N ILE A 186 -0.94 -9.87 0.80
CA ILE A 186 0.13 -9.14 1.50
C ILE A 186 1.09 -10.10 2.19
N VAL A 187 2.39 -9.94 1.97
CA VAL A 187 3.44 -10.69 2.68
C VAL A 187 4.46 -9.76 3.29
N ALA A 188 5.06 -10.19 4.39
CA ALA A 188 6.12 -9.46 5.04
C ALA A 188 7.46 -10.16 4.80
N VAL A 189 8.47 -9.39 4.36
CA VAL A 189 9.82 -9.88 4.08
C VAL A 189 10.79 -9.15 4.99
N ASP A 190 11.54 -9.93 5.75
CA ASP A 190 12.51 -9.43 6.73
C ASP A 190 13.89 -9.35 6.05
N TYR A 191 14.39 -8.13 5.86
CA TYR A 191 15.69 -7.83 5.23
C TYR A 191 16.72 -7.57 6.32
N ASP A 192 17.29 -8.66 6.83
CA ASP A 192 18.18 -8.64 7.97
C ASP A 192 19.36 -9.59 7.80
N PRO A 193 20.52 -9.30 8.40
CA PRO A 193 21.66 -10.23 8.39
C PRO A 193 21.34 -11.61 8.99
N GLY A 194 20.34 -11.68 9.87
CA GLY A 194 19.88 -12.93 10.49
C GLY A 194 18.87 -13.71 9.66
N ALA A 195 18.31 -13.13 8.59
CA ALA A 195 17.39 -13.80 7.69
C ALA A 195 18.15 -14.25 6.43
N SER A 196 17.95 -15.49 5.99
CA SER A 196 18.58 -15.96 4.76
C SER A 196 17.93 -15.33 3.54
N GLU A 197 18.76 -14.98 2.55
CA GLU A 197 18.31 -14.50 1.24
C GLU A 197 17.34 -15.50 0.59
N VAL A 198 17.61 -16.79 0.74
CA VAL A 198 16.74 -17.87 0.26
C VAL A 198 15.35 -17.78 0.88
N ASN A 199 15.23 -17.47 2.17
CA ASN A 199 13.92 -17.31 2.82
C ASN A 199 13.18 -16.06 2.29
N GLN A 200 13.88 -14.98 2.01
CA GLN A 200 13.29 -13.77 1.40
C GLN A 200 12.75 -14.07 0.00
N LEU A 201 13.59 -14.68 -0.85
CA LEU A 201 13.23 -15.06 -2.22
C LEU A 201 12.05 -16.04 -2.24
N ASN A 202 12.04 -17.06 -1.37
CA ASN A 202 10.95 -18.02 -1.31
C ASN A 202 9.62 -17.36 -0.93
N ARG A 203 9.62 -16.44 0.04
CA ARG A 203 8.41 -15.70 0.41
C ARG A 203 7.87 -14.85 -0.73
N ILE A 204 8.76 -14.16 -1.44
CA ILE A 204 8.40 -13.34 -2.60
C ILE A 204 7.82 -14.25 -3.70
N LYS A 205 8.54 -15.29 -4.11
CA LYS A 205 8.10 -16.19 -5.19
C LYS A 205 6.79 -16.91 -4.87
N LEU A 206 6.58 -17.35 -3.63
CA LEU A 206 5.32 -17.97 -3.23
C LEU A 206 4.14 -16.98 -3.34
N MET A 207 4.34 -15.74 -2.90
CA MET A 207 3.33 -14.70 -3.06
C MET A 207 3.04 -14.41 -4.54
N LEU A 208 4.09 -14.33 -5.37
CA LEU A 208 3.98 -14.08 -6.81
C LEU A 208 3.31 -15.23 -7.56
N ALA A 209 3.53 -16.47 -7.15
CA ALA A 209 2.83 -17.63 -7.70
C ALA A 209 1.31 -17.48 -7.52
N THR A 210 0.85 -17.07 -6.33
CA THR A 210 -0.56 -16.72 -6.09
C THR A 210 -0.98 -15.50 -6.92
N ALA A 211 -0.12 -14.48 -7.05
CA ALA A 211 -0.41 -13.27 -7.84
C ALA A 211 -0.65 -13.56 -9.34
N LEU A 212 0.01 -14.59 -9.88
CA LEU A 212 -0.08 -15.01 -11.27
C LEU A 212 -1.23 -16.00 -11.53
N GLN A 213 -1.79 -16.62 -10.49
CA GLN A 213 -2.99 -17.44 -10.62
C GLN A 213 -4.22 -16.58 -10.95
N ASP A 214 -5.11 -17.13 -11.77
CA ASP A 214 -6.38 -16.50 -12.15
C ASP A 214 -7.20 -16.14 -10.89
N PRO A 215 -7.70 -14.91 -10.75
CA PRO A 215 -8.57 -14.52 -9.64
C PRO A 215 -9.75 -15.48 -9.39
N GLN A 216 -10.30 -16.12 -10.43
CA GLN A 216 -11.39 -17.10 -10.29
C GLN A 216 -10.95 -18.43 -9.68
N ALA A 217 -9.68 -18.81 -9.88
CA ALA A 217 -9.09 -20.00 -9.26
C ALA A 217 -8.83 -19.78 -7.76
N ARG A 218 -8.54 -18.54 -7.33
CA ARG A 218 -8.28 -18.19 -5.93
C ARG A 218 -9.48 -18.43 -5.00
N ASP A 219 -10.67 -18.01 -5.42
CA ASP A 219 -11.90 -18.22 -4.63
C ASP A 219 -12.27 -19.71 -4.51
N SER A 220 -11.86 -20.52 -5.50
CA SER A 220 -12.14 -21.96 -5.55
C SER A 220 -11.26 -22.77 -4.60
N GLU A 221 -9.97 -22.42 -4.49
CA GLU A 221 -9.02 -23.11 -3.61
C GLU A 221 -9.12 -22.68 -2.14
N VAL A 222 -9.45 -21.41 -1.88
CA VAL A 222 -9.68 -20.92 -0.51
C VAL A 222 -10.94 -21.54 0.10
N LEU A 223 -12.01 -21.75 -0.68
CA LEU A 223 -13.21 -22.46 -0.20
C LEU A 223 -12.87 -23.91 0.22
N GLN A 224 -12.02 -24.60 -0.55
CA GLN A 224 -11.64 -25.99 -0.27
C GLN A 224 -10.74 -26.15 0.95
N LEU A 225 -9.96 -25.13 1.33
CA LEU A 225 -9.14 -25.13 2.54
C LEU A 225 -9.95 -24.78 3.80
N VAL A 226 -11.07 -24.06 3.66
CA VAL A 226 -11.95 -23.73 4.79
C VAL A 226 -12.96 -24.85 5.06
N ASP A 227 -13.30 -25.66 4.07
CA ASP A 227 -14.24 -26.80 4.20
C ASP A 227 -13.61 -28.10 4.75
N VAL A 228 -12.31 -28.09 5.08
CA VAL A 228 -11.62 -29.22 5.73
C VAL A 228 -11.05 -28.78 7.08
N GLU A 229 -11.94 -28.60 8.05
CA GLU A 229 -11.78 -28.87 9.50
C GLU A 229 -12.80 -28.06 10.32
N GLU A 230 -14.08 -28.44 10.27
CA GLU A 230 -14.97 -28.23 11.41
C GLU A 230 -15.11 -29.55 12.19
N PRO A 231 -14.49 -29.69 13.38
CA PRO A 231 -14.90 -30.75 14.29
C PRO A 231 -16.27 -30.40 14.87
N ALA A 232 -17.14 -31.41 14.91
CA ALA A 232 -18.52 -31.28 15.32
C ALA A 232 -18.72 -30.71 16.74
N SER A 233 -19.66 -29.77 16.82
CA SER A 233 -20.56 -29.48 17.94
C SER A 233 -20.02 -28.89 19.25
N CYS A 234 -20.49 -27.68 19.56
CA CYS A 234 -21.16 -27.38 20.84
C CYS A 234 -21.94 -26.04 20.73
N GLY A 235 -23.23 -26.09 21.10
CA GLY A 235 -24.22 -25.05 20.81
C GLY A 235 -24.15 -23.80 21.68
N GLY A 236 -24.83 -22.74 21.22
CA GLY A 236 -25.10 -21.53 21.99
C GLY A 236 -25.60 -20.39 21.11
N SER A 237 -26.89 -20.08 21.22
CA SER A 237 -27.68 -19.12 20.46
C SER A 237 -27.18 -17.65 20.46
N GLY A 238 -27.39 -16.95 19.35
CA GLY A 238 -27.53 -15.48 19.33
C GLY A 238 -27.09 -14.80 18.04
N SER A 239 -27.85 -14.91 16.95
CA SER A 239 -27.61 -14.13 15.73
C SER A 239 -27.99 -12.66 15.96
N VAL A 240 -27.01 -11.77 16.03
CA VAL A 240 -27.24 -10.33 15.88
C VAL A 240 -26.90 -9.97 14.44
N MET A 241 -27.91 -9.85 13.58
CA MET A 241 -27.74 -9.29 12.24
C MET A 241 -27.55 -7.77 12.35
N LEU A 242 -26.32 -7.30 12.16
CA LEU A 242 -26.08 -5.91 11.77
C LEU A 242 -26.09 -5.82 10.24
N GLY A 243 -27.10 -5.12 9.70
CA GLY A 243 -27.24 -4.87 8.27
C GLY A 243 -26.04 -4.10 7.71
N MET A 244 -25.37 -4.69 6.71
CA MET A 244 -24.39 -4.00 5.89
C MET A 244 -25.11 -3.19 4.80
N PRO A 245 -24.71 -1.93 4.53
CA PRO A 245 -25.13 -1.24 3.32
C PRO A 245 -24.49 -1.89 2.09
N THR A 246 -25.27 -2.05 1.04
CA THR A 246 -24.84 -2.62 -0.24
C THR A 246 -23.83 -1.71 -0.94
N ILE A 247 -22.69 -2.27 -1.32
CA ILE A 247 -21.69 -1.60 -2.17
C ILE A 247 -22.21 -1.61 -3.62
N PRO A 248 -22.35 -0.46 -4.30
CA PRO A 248 -22.79 -0.44 -5.69
C PRO A 248 -21.63 -0.86 -6.62
N THR A 249 -21.90 -1.84 -7.47
CA THR A 249 -21.02 -2.27 -8.56
C THR A 249 -20.90 -1.16 -9.61
N ARG A 250 -19.70 -0.56 -9.74
CA ARG A 250 -19.41 0.33 -10.88
C ARG A 250 -19.05 -0.50 -12.10
N ARG A 251 -19.82 -0.29 -13.18
CA ARG A 251 -19.52 -0.77 -14.53
C ARG A 251 -18.19 -0.18 -15.01
N ALA A 252 -17.28 -1.05 -15.45
CA ALA A 252 -16.10 -0.67 -16.20
C ALA A 252 -16.52 0.04 -17.51
N ALA A 253 -16.06 1.26 -17.69
CA ALA A 253 -16.11 1.96 -18.96
C ALA A 253 -14.71 2.47 -19.23
N PHE A 254 -13.93 1.70 -20.00
CA PHE A 254 -12.78 2.20 -20.72
C PHE A 254 -12.99 1.84 -22.20
N ARG A 255 -13.04 2.88 -23.02
CA ARG A 255 -12.83 2.87 -24.47
C ARG A 255 -11.60 3.72 -24.74
#